data_AF-A2GBE2-F1
#
_entry.id   AF-A2GBE2-F1
#
_cell.length_a   1.000
_cell.length_b   1.000
_cell.length_c   1.000
_cell.angle_alpha   90.00
_cell.angle_beta   90.00
_cell.angle_gamma   90.00
#
_symmetry.space_group_name_H-M   'P 1'
#
loop_
_entity.id
_entity.type
_entity.pdbx_description
1 polymer ?
#
loop_
_entity_poly.entity_id
_entity_poly.type
_entity_poly.pdbx_seq_one_letter_code
_entity_poly.pdbx_strand_id
1 'polypeptide(L)'
;MSKEICYSQEIEIEKRDMQDNSIEAIFANIKMIKTVGDDGKMSELDFEITFDANLYTLLRAHYDAQSFDKLKEEKQLSIDFEQFPEEVATLLNNSQNKFSKKSPKRADPDQIENAVYFVTTNETSGYLIFLDILSFKEVEIFRIDFTQVADEESHLSAQQKFTKVKNDLKKQTLMLKTLYKEITSQCPFILELIRRQ
;
A
#
# COMPACT_ATOMS: atom_id res chain seq x y z
N MET A 1 23.61 8.10 5.66
CA MET A 1 22.31 7.84 5.01
C MET A 1 21.53 6.76 5.73
N SER A 2 20.26 7.02 6.07
CA SER A 2 19.37 6.08 6.75
C SER A 2 18.07 5.89 5.97
N LYS A 3 17.53 4.67 5.96
CA LYS A 3 16.25 4.35 5.30
C LYS A 3 15.15 4.17 6.35
N GLU A 4 14.02 4.84 6.16
CA GLU A 4 12.87 4.79 7.07
C GLU A 4 11.60 4.49 6.27
N ILE A 5 10.78 3.56 6.77
CA ILE A 5 9.46 3.29 6.21
C ILE A 5 8.51 4.36 6.73
N CYS A 6 8.04 5.26 5.86
CA CYS A 6 7.09 6.31 6.22
C CYS A 6 5.63 5.92 5.99
N TYR A 7 5.38 4.89 5.17
CA TYR A 7 4.05 4.31 4.96
C TYR A 7 4.16 2.84 4.60
N SER A 8 3.26 2.01 5.12
CA SER A 8 3.17 0.59 4.79
C SER A 8 1.78 0.09 5.12
N GLN A 9 0.95 -0.09 4.11
CA GLN A 9 -0.44 -0.51 4.30
C GLN A 9 -0.91 -1.38 3.13
N GLU A 10 -1.74 -2.36 3.47
CA GLU A 10 -2.53 -3.10 2.49
C GLU A 10 -3.79 -2.29 2.18
N ILE A 11 -4.01 -2.02 0.90
CA ILE A 11 -5.17 -1.27 0.46
C ILE A 11 -5.95 -1.99 -0.62
N GLU A 12 -7.27 -1.97 -0.51
CA GLU A 12 -8.16 -2.35 -1.61
C GLU A 12 -8.20 -1.21 -2.62
N ILE A 13 -7.86 -1.51 -3.88
CA ILE A 13 -7.87 -0.57 -5.00
C ILE A 13 -8.49 -1.21 -6.23
N GLU A 14 -9.11 -0.40 -7.09
CA GLU A 14 -9.49 -0.85 -8.43
C GLU A 14 -8.24 -0.95 -9.31
N LYS A 15 -7.99 -2.14 -9.82
CA LYS A 15 -7.06 -2.37 -10.91
C LYS A 15 -7.80 -2.30 -12.24
N ARG A 16 -7.25 -1.53 -13.17
CA ARG A 16 -7.75 -1.38 -14.54
C ARG A 16 -6.71 -1.89 -15.50
N ASP A 17 -7.06 -2.91 -16.28
CA ASP A 17 -6.14 -3.46 -17.28
C ASP A 17 -6.44 -2.87 -18.66
N MET A 18 -5.43 -2.23 -19.24
CA MET A 18 -5.57 -1.57 -20.55
C MET A 18 -5.67 -2.57 -21.71
N GLN A 19 -5.22 -3.81 -21.54
CA GLN A 19 -5.19 -4.80 -22.62
C GLN A 19 -6.55 -5.45 -22.86
N ASP A 20 -7.26 -5.80 -21.79
CA ASP A 20 -8.57 -6.46 -21.87
C ASP A 20 -9.74 -5.58 -21.38
N ASN A 21 -9.44 -4.35 -20.95
CA ASN A 21 -10.40 -3.38 -20.40
C ASN A 21 -11.17 -3.93 -19.18
N SER A 22 -10.53 -4.81 -18.41
CA SER A 22 -11.08 -5.36 -17.17
C SER A 22 -10.88 -4.40 -16.00
N ILE A 23 -11.84 -4.44 -15.07
CA ILE A 23 -11.79 -3.72 -13.80
C ILE A 23 -12.02 -4.74 -12.70
N GLU A 24 -11.08 -4.85 -11.78
CA GLU A 24 -11.16 -5.74 -10.62
C GLU A 24 -10.72 -5.03 -9.34
N ALA A 25 -11.36 -5.35 -8.22
CA ALA A 25 -10.90 -4.91 -6.91
C ALA A 25 -9.78 -5.85 -6.45
N ILE A 26 -8.63 -5.30 -6.09
CA ILE A 26 -7.46 -6.05 -5.63
C ILE A 26 -6.92 -5.48 -4.33
N PHE A 27 -6.27 -6.34 -3.54
CA PHE A 27 -5.48 -5.90 -2.39
C PHE A 27 -4.03 -5.67 -2.84
N ALA A 28 -3.58 -4.43 -2.70
CA ALA A 28 -2.22 -4.00 -2.99
C ALA A 28 -1.52 -3.60 -1.69
N ASN A 29 -0.36 -4.19 -1.45
CA ASN A 29 0.53 -3.82 -0.36
C ASN A 29 1.44 -2.69 -0.86
N ILE A 30 1.16 -1.46 -0.40
CA ILE A 30 1.90 -0.25 -0.76
C ILE A 30 2.82 0.14 0.39
N LYS A 31 4.07 0.43 0.05
CA LYS A 31 5.08 0.86 1.01
C LYS A 31 5.87 2.05 0.45
N MET A 32 6.10 3.04 1.29
CA MET A 32 6.94 4.19 0.99
C MET A 32 8.16 4.18 1.91
N ILE A 33 9.34 4.37 1.34
CA ILE A 33 10.62 4.35 2.04
C ILE A 33 11.34 5.65 1.71
N LYS A 34 11.60 6.48 2.71
CA LYS A 34 12.44 7.67 2.56
C LYS A 34 13.89 7.33 2.89
N THR A 35 14.82 7.81 2.08
CA THR A 35 16.25 7.84 2.40
C THR A 35 16.60 9.23 2.90
N VAL A 36 17.02 9.33 4.17
CA VAL A 36 17.46 10.57 4.80
C VAL A 36 18.98 10.70 4.68
N GLY A 37 19.42 11.83 4.12
CA GLY A 37 20.82 12.22 3.96
C GLY A 37 21.48 12.56 5.29
N ASP A 38 22.79 12.79 5.26
CA ASP A 38 23.55 13.14 6.48
C ASP A 38 23.22 14.56 7.00
N ASP A 39 22.60 15.38 6.17
CA ASP A 39 22.05 16.70 6.51
C ASP A 39 20.67 16.63 7.18
N GLY A 40 20.12 15.43 7.37
CA GLY A 40 18.80 15.21 7.95
C GLY A 40 17.64 15.47 7.00
N LYS A 41 17.89 15.76 5.72
CA LYS A 41 16.85 15.98 4.70
C LYS A 41 16.57 14.71 3.91
N MET A 42 15.37 14.61 3.33
CA MET A 42 15.03 13.53 2.44
C MET A 42 15.79 13.70 1.13
N SER A 43 16.58 12.68 0.81
CA SER A 43 17.34 12.59 -0.45
C SER A 43 16.60 11.80 -1.51
N GLU A 44 15.90 10.73 -1.09
CA GLU A 44 15.20 9.82 -1.99
C GLU A 44 13.89 9.34 -1.37
N LEU A 45 12.96 8.95 -2.22
CA LEU A 45 11.68 8.34 -1.89
C LEU A 45 11.42 7.16 -2.83
N ASP A 46 11.41 5.95 -2.27
CA ASP A 46 11.05 4.72 -2.97
C ASP A 46 9.60 4.36 -2.66
N PHE A 47 8.80 4.13 -3.69
CA PHE A 47 7.49 3.51 -3.59
C PHE A 47 7.61 2.05 -4.01
N GLU A 48 7.09 1.13 -3.21
CA GLU A 48 7.01 -0.30 -3.51
C GLU A 48 5.54 -0.73 -3.53
N ILE A 49 5.12 -1.41 -4.59
CA ILE A 49 3.82 -2.08 -4.69
C ILE A 49 4.05 -3.57 -4.86
N THR A 50 3.30 -4.34 -4.08
CA THR A 50 3.22 -5.78 -4.22
C THR A 50 1.79 -6.25 -4.14
N PHE A 51 1.48 -7.38 -4.78
CA PHE A 51 0.14 -7.95 -4.82
C PHE A 51 0.16 -9.34 -4.19
N ASP A 52 -0.85 -9.64 -3.38
CA ASP A 52 -0.90 -10.93 -2.68
C ASP A 52 -1.10 -12.12 -3.63
N ALA A 53 -1.74 -11.88 -4.78
CA ALA A 53 -1.91 -12.88 -5.83
C ALA A 53 -0.59 -13.32 -6.46
N ASN A 54 0.47 -12.50 -6.40
CA ASN A 54 1.78 -12.84 -6.97
C ASN A 54 2.94 -12.33 -6.09
N LEU A 55 3.50 -13.26 -5.30
CA LEU A 55 4.62 -13.00 -4.39
C LEU A 55 5.90 -12.50 -5.08
N TYR A 56 6.05 -12.77 -6.37
CA TYR A 56 7.22 -12.38 -7.17
C TYR A 56 6.97 -11.11 -8.00
N THR A 57 5.83 -10.46 -7.83
CA THR A 57 5.60 -9.13 -8.39
C THR A 57 5.97 -8.08 -7.34
N LEU A 58 7.10 -7.41 -7.58
CA LEU A 58 7.51 -6.21 -6.88
C LEU A 58 7.71 -5.11 -7.91
N LEU A 59 6.85 -4.09 -7.82
CA LEU A 59 6.94 -2.89 -8.64
C LEU A 59 7.52 -1.76 -7.80
N ARG A 60 8.45 -1.00 -8.37
CA ARG A 60 9.08 0.14 -7.70
C ARG A 60 8.98 1.42 -8.54
N ALA A 61 8.75 2.53 -7.87
CA ALA A 61 8.97 3.88 -8.38
C ALA A 61 9.97 4.58 -7.47
N HIS A 62 10.87 5.35 -8.05
CA HIS A 62 11.93 6.04 -7.31
C HIS A 62 11.91 7.52 -7.67
N TYR A 63 11.95 8.37 -6.64
CA TYR A 63 12.05 9.81 -6.77
C TYR A 63 13.20 10.34 -5.93
N ASP A 64 14.02 11.17 -6.52
CA ASP A 64 14.89 12.13 -5.86
C ASP A 64 14.30 13.55 -6.00
N ALA A 65 14.95 14.55 -5.42
CA ALA A 65 14.49 15.93 -5.53
C ALA A 65 14.34 16.40 -6.99
N GLN A 66 15.24 16.01 -7.89
CA GLN A 66 15.23 16.48 -9.29
C GLN A 66 14.09 15.86 -10.11
N SER A 67 13.87 14.56 -9.95
CA SER A 67 12.77 13.84 -10.60
C SER A 67 11.41 14.26 -10.02
N PHE A 68 11.35 14.56 -8.72
CA PHE A 68 10.18 15.17 -8.13
C PHE A 68 9.90 16.58 -8.66
N ASP A 69 10.91 17.44 -8.83
CA ASP A 69 10.72 18.78 -9.39
C ASP A 69 10.12 18.73 -10.79
N LYS A 70 10.51 17.74 -11.61
CA LYS A 70 9.86 17.49 -12.92
C LYS A 70 8.38 17.13 -12.77
N LEU A 71 8.07 16.21 -11.86
CA LEU A 71 6.67 15.85 -11.57
C LEU A 71 5.87 17.06 -11.09
N LYS A 72 6.47 17.87 -10.22
CA LYS A 72 5.90 19.10 -9.66
C LYS A 72 5.57 20.11 -10.76
N GLU A 73 6.48 20.32 -11.72
CA GLU A 73 6.26 21.20 -12.87
C GLU A 73 5.20 20.64 -13.83
N GLU A 74 5.28 19.36 -14.19
CA GLU A 74 4.37 18.72 -15.14
C GLU A 74 2.92 18.68 -14.63
N LYS A 75 2.73 18.48 -13.33
CA LYS A 75 1.42 18.33 -12.70
C LYS A 75 0.99 19.56 -11.89
N GLN A 76 1.78 20.64 -11.93
CA GLN A 76 1.52 21.89 -11.21
C GLN A 76 1.29 21.66 -9.71
N LEU A 77 2.05 20.75 -9.10
CA LEU A 77 1.94 20.45 -7.68
C LEU A 77 2.48 21.63 -6.86
N SER A 78 1.77 22.00 -5.80
CA SER A 78 2.17 23.09 -4.90
C SER A 78 3.08 22.64 -3.75
N ILE A 79 3.20 21.33 -3.55
CA ILE A 79 3.87 20.72 -2.39
C ILE A 79 5.38 20.57 -2.61
N ASP A 80 6.13 20.53 -1.53
CA ASP A 80 7.57 20.27 -1.57
C ASP A 80 7.88 18.78 -1.46
N PHE A 81 9.09 18.38 -1.86
CA PHE A 81 9.49 16.97 -1.88
C PHE A 81 9.31 16.30 -0.51
N GLU A 82 9.67 17.01 0.57
CA GLU A 82 9.52 16.53 1.96
C GLU A 82 8.07 16.23 2.36
N GLN A 83 7.09 16.91 1.75
CA GLN A 83 5.66 16.72 2.02
C GLN A 83 5.04 15.63 1.15
N PHE A 84 5.70 15.27 0.04
CA PHE A 84 5.15 14.35 -0.94
C PHE A 84 4.70 12.99 -0.37
N PRO A 85 5.45 12.31 0.52
CA PRO A 85 4.99 11.05 1.10
C PRO A 85 3.70 11.18 1.92
N GLU A 86 3.56 12.29 2.67
CA GLU A 86 2.41 12.54 3.54
C GLU A 86 1.15 12.81 2.73
N GLU A 87 1.27 13.57 1.64
CA GLU A 87 0.17 13.85 0.71
C GLU A 87 -0.28 12.58 -0.02
N VAL A 88 0.66 11.76 -0.50
CA VAL A 88 0.31 10.46 -1.10
C VAL A 88 -0.40 9.56 -0.09
N ALA A 89 0.11 9.47 1.15
CA ALA A 89 -0.53 8.68 2.20
C ALA A 89 -1.96 9.15 2.48
N THR A 90 -2.18 10.47 2.51
CA THR A 90 -3.49 11.08 2.72
C THR A 90 -4.46 10.69 1.61
N LEU A 91 -4.06 10.79 0.34
CA LEU A 91 -4.89 10.41 -0.79
C LEU A 91 -5.22 8.90 -0.80
N LEU A 92 -4.24 8.05 -0.50
CA LEU A 92 -4.44 6.60 -0.38
C LEU A 92 -5.47 6.30 0.72
N ASN A 93 -5.30 6.86 1.91
CA ASN A 93 -6.20 6.65 3.04
C ASN A 93 -7.62 7.18 2.77
N ASN A 94 -7.75 8.33 2.11
CA ASN A 94 -9.05 8.89 1.75
C ASN A 94 -9.81 8.01 0.75
N SER A 95 -9.10 7.41 -0.21
CA SER A 95 -9.71 6.52 -1.19
C SER A 95 -10.30 5.24 -0.58
N GLN A 96 -9.70 4.74 0.50
CA GLN A 96 -10.16 3.51 1.18
C GLN A 96 -11.53 3.64 1.83
N ASN A 97 -11.90 4.85 2.28
CA ASN A 97 -13.16 5.09 2.97
C ASN A 97 -14.39 4.82 2.09
N LYS A 98 -14.21 4.72 0.76
CA LYS A 98 -15.30 4.42 -0.19
C LYS A 98 -15.63 2.93 -0.30
N PHE A 99 -14.65 2.03 -0.15
CA PHE A 99 -14.87 0.57 -0.27
C PHE A 99 -15.49 -0.04 0.99
N SER A 100 -15.37 0.64 2.13
CA SER A 100 -16.09 0.32 3.36
C SER A 100 -17.59 0.62 3.18
N LYS A 101 -18.33 -0.35 2.64
CA LYS A 101 -19.80 -0.38 2.48
C LYS A 101 -20.55 -0.22 3.82
N LYS A 102 -20.53 0.97 4.41
CA LYS A 102 -21.45 1.42 5.47
C LYS A 102 -21.66 2.93 5.38
N SER A 103 -22.11 3.39 4.22
CA SER A 103 -23.14 4.44 4.01
C SER A 103 -22.88 5.13 2.67
N PRO A 104 -23.79 5.05 1.69
CA PRO A 104 -23.92 6.12 0.71
C PRO A 104 -24.62 7.26 1.45
N LYS A 105 -23.90 7.98 2.32
CA LYS A 105 -24.34 9.34 2.61
C LYS A 105 -24.18 10.04 1.28
N ARG A 106 -25.30 10.45 0.67
CA ARG A 106 -25.36 11.30 -0.52
C ARG A 106 -24.19 12.28 -0.41
N ALA A 107 -23.18 12.09 -1.25
CA ALA A 107 -22.08 13.03 -1.35
C ALA A 107 -22.73 14.37 -1.65
N ASP A 108 -22.40 15.37 -0.84
CA ASP A 108 -22.73 16.75 -1.15
C ASP A 108 -22.21 16.99 -2.58
N PRO A 109 -23.00 17.55 -3.53
CA PRO A 109 -22.51 17.83 -4.89
C PRO A 109 -21.27 18.75 -4.92
N ASP A 110 -20.95 19.39 -3.79
CA ASP A 110 -19.79 20.24 -3.57
C ASP A 110 -18.60 19.51 -2.88
N GLN A 111 -18.69 18.22 -2.56
CA GLN A 111 -17.58 17.45 -1.99
C GLN A 111 -16.70 16.86 -3.11
N ILE A 112 -15.43 17.27 -3.12
CA ILE A 112 -14.39 16.66 -3.96
C ILE A 112 -14.11 15.27 -3.40
N GLU A 113 -14.24 14.27 -4.26
CA GLU A 113 -14.12 12.87 -3.90
C GLU A 113 -12.83 12.29 -4.48
N ASN A 114 -11.83 11.95 -3.65
CA ASN A 114 -10.59 11.35 -4.20
C ASN A 114 -10.81 9.88 -4.61
N ALA A 115 -10.19 9.47 -5.71
CA ALA A 115 -10.10 8.07 -6.14
C ALA A 115 -8.67 7.72 -6.52
N VAL A 116 -8.31 6.46 -6.28
CA VAL A 116 -6.99 5.91 -6.62
C VAL A 116 -7.19 4.61 -7.37
N TYR A 117 -6.62 4.52 -8.56
CA TYR A 117 -6.66 3.31 -9.38
C TYR A 117 -5.24 2.84 -9.70
N PHE A 118 -5.05 1.53 -9.80
CA PHE A 118 -3.84 0.97 -10.37
C PHE A 118 -4.10 0.56 -11.81
N VAL A 119 -3.40 1.15 -12.77
CA VAL A 119 -3.57 0.85 -14.18
C VAL A 119 -2.40 0.00 -14.67
N THR A 120 -2.67 -1.21 -15.14
CA THR A 120 -1.65 -2.04 -15.78
C THR A 120 -1.47 -1.64 -17.23
N THR A 121 -0.21 -1.44 -17.62
CA THR A 121 0.17 -1.16 -19.01
C THR A 121 0.68 -2.43 -19.71
N ASN A 122 1.35 -3.29 -18.95
CA ASN A 122 1.76 -4.65 -19.33
C ASN A 122 2.02 -5.47 -18.05
N GLU A 123 2.53 -6.70 -18.18
CA GLU A 123 2.83 -7.59 -17.05
C GLU A 123 3.89 -7.03 -16.07
N THR A 124 4.74 -6.13 -16.55
CA THR A 124 5.95 -5.64 -15.86
C THR A 124 5.89 -4.16 -15.47
N SER A 125 4.85 -3.42 -15.86
CA SER A 125 4.70 -2.00 -15.57
C SER A 125 3.25 -1.57 -15.44
N GLY A 126 3.04 -0.59 -14.59
CA GLY A 126 1.75 0.03 -14.35
C GLY A 126 1.93 1.33 -13.59
N TYR A 127 0.84 2.03 -13.33
CA TYR A 127 0.88 3.28 -12.59
C TYR A 127 -0.27 3.38 -11.60
N LEU A 128 -0.01 4.02 -10.46
CA LEU A 128 -1.08 4.51 -9.60
C LEU A 128 -1.50 5.88 -10.10
N ILE A 129 -2.78 6.05 -10.41
CA ILE A 129 -3.36 7.34 -10.77
C ILE A 129 -4.21 7.86 -9.62
N PHE A 130 -3.96 9.12 -9.24
CA PHE A 130 -4.69 9.84 -8.21
C PHE A 130 -5.62 10.83 -8.88
N LEU A 131 -6.91 10.74 -8.55
CA LEU A 131 -7.98 11.48 -9.22
C LEU A 131 -8.84 12.22 -8.21
N ASP A 132 -9.26 13.42 -8.60
CA ASP A 132 -10.38 14.12 -8.00
C ASP A 132 -11.64 13.86 -8.83
N ILE A 133 -12.63 13.22 -8.21
CA ILE A 133 -13.96 13.04 -8.78
C ILE A 133 -14.77 14.30 -8.44
N LEU A 134 -15.07 15.06 -9.49
CA LEU A 134 -16.02 16.17 -9.46
C LEU A 134 -17.34 15.70 -10.06
N SER A 135 -18.43 16.42 -9.79
CA SER A 135 -19.79 16.07 -10.23
C SER A 135 -19.95 15.69 -11.72
N PHE A 136 -19.06 16.15 -12.61
CA PHE A 136 -19.15 15.90 -14.05
C PHE A 136 -17.87 15.38 -14.70
N LYS A 137 -16.77 15.23 -13.95
CA LYS A 137 -15.47 14.79 -14.51
C LYS A 137 -14.54 14.24 -13.43
N GLU A 138 -13.70 13.30 -13.84
CA GLU A 138 -12.51 12.91 -13.09
C GLU A 138 -11.35 13.81 -13.55
N VAL A 139 -10.58 14.34 -12.60
CA VAL A 139 -9.40 15.17 -12.87
C VAL A 139 -8.18 14.47 -12.29
N GLU A 140 -7.20 14.17 -13.13
CA GLU A 140 -5.91 13.63 -12.67
C GLU A 140 -5.18 14.69 -11.84
N ILE A 141 -4.86 14.34 -10.60
CA ILE A 141 -3.97 15.14 -9.74
C ILE A 141 -2.53 14.86 -10.18
N PHE A 142 -2.13 13.58 -10.10
CA PHE A 142 -0.87 13.07 -10.60
C PHE A 142 -0.95 11.55 -10.73
N ARG A 143 0.13 10.96 -11.26
CA ARG A 143 0.33 9.52 -11.25
C ARG A 143 1.74 9.18 -10.81
N ILE A 144 1.91 7.96 -10.31
CA ILE A 144 3.20 7.37 -9.98
C ILE A 144 3.40 6.19 -10.93
N ASP A 145 4.40 6.32 -11.81
CA ASP A 145 4.76 5.28 -12.77
C ASP A 145 5.69 4.26 -12.11
N PHE A 146 5.30 2.98 -12.16
CA PHE A 146 6.03 1.87 -11.58
C PHE A 146 6.62 0.95 -12.63
N THR A 147 7.78 0.38 -12.31
CA THR A 147 8.44 -0.65 -13.11
C THR A 147 8.76 -1.86 -12.23
N GLN A 148 8.73 -3.04 -12.84
CA GLN A 148 9.13 -4.26 -12.17
C GLN A 148 10.61 -4.20 -11.82
N VAL A 149 10.93 -4.54 -10.57
CA VAL A 149 12.33 -4.69 -10.15
C VAL A 149 12.94 -5.95 -10.76
N ALA A 150 14.27 -6.02 -10.78
CA ALA A 150 14.97 -7.23 -11.23
C ALA A 150 14.53 -8.47 -10.43
N ASP A 151 14.50 -9.63 -11.10
CA ASP A 151 14.03 -10.89 -10.52
C ASP A 151 14.76 -11.25 -9.22
N GLU A 152 16.06 -11.00 -9.13
CA GLU A 152 16.87 -11.25 -7.93
C GLU A 152 16.35 -10.44 -6.72
N GLU A 153 16.00 -9.17 -6.92
CA GLU A 153 15.43 -8.31 -5.88
C GLU A 153 14.01 -8.77 -5.50
N SER A 154 13.22 -9.18 -6.48
CA SER A 154 11.89 -9.72 -6.24
C SER A 154 11.95 -11.02 -5.42
N HIS A 155 12.84 -11.94 -5.76
CA HIS A 155 13.08 -13.17 -5.01
C HIS A 155 13.55 -12.89 -3.59
N LEU A 156 14.45 -11.92 -3.40
CA LEU A 156 14.89 -11.50 -2.07
C LEU A 156 13.73 -10.94 -1.24
N SER A 157 12.90 -10.09 -1.85
CA SER A 157 11.69 -9.54 -1.21
C SER A 157 10.71 -10.64 -0.80
N ALA A 158 10.43 -11.59 -1.69
CA ALA A 158 9.58 -12.75 -1.40
C ALA A 158 10.15 -13.59 -0.25
N GLN A 159 11.46 -13.85 -0.24
CA GLN A 159 12.12 -14.60 0.82
C GLN A 159 12.07 -13.87 2.17
N GLN A 160 12.23 -12.55 2.18
CA GLN A 160 12.10 -11.72 3.38
C GLN A 160 10.67 -11.77 3.94
N LYS A 161 9.65 -11.62 3.08
CA LYS A 161 8.23 -11.76 3.46
C LYS A 161 7.94 -13.13 4.05
N PHE A 162 8.38 -14.21 3.39
CA PHE A 162 8.22 -15.57 3.89
C PHE A 162 8.86 -15.75 5.27
N THR A 163 10.08 -15.25 5.44
CA THR A 163 10.82 -15.35 6.69
C THR A 163 10.11 -14.59 7.82
N LYS A 164 9.58 -13.40 7.54
CA LYS A 164 8.76 -12.61 8.47
C LYS A 164 7.52 -13.38 8.91
N VAL A 165 6.70 -13.84 7.96
CA VAL A 165 5.47 -14.59 8.24
C VAL A 165 5.77 -15.87 9.02
N LYS A 166 6.82 -16.60 8.66
CA LYS A 166 7.26 -17.81 9.39
C LYS A 166 7.62 -17.49 10.85
N ASN A 167 8.29 -16.38 11.09
CA ASN A 167 8.67 -15.97 12.44
C ASN A 167 7.45 -15.51 13.25
N ASP A 168 6.53 -14.78 12.64
CA ASP A 168 5.30 -14.34 13.29
C ASP A 168 4.39 -15.53 13.63
N LEU A 169 4.25 -16.51 12.72
CA LEU A 169 3.52 -17.75 12.98
C LEU A 169 4.13 -18.53 14.16
N LYS A 170 5.46 -18.62 14.24
CA LYS A 170 6.14 -19.25 15.38
C LYS A 170 5.82 -18.54 16.70
N LYS A 171 5.86 -17.21 16.72
CA LYS A 171 5.52 -16.41 17.91
C LYS A 171 4.07 -16.62 18.33
N GLN A 172 3.12 -16.55 17.39
CA GLN A 172 1.70 -16.77 17.66
C GLN A 172 1.42 -18.19 18.15
N THR A 173 2.06 -19.19 17.56
CA THR A 173 1.96 -20.59 18.01
C THR A 173 2.49 -20.77 19.44
N LEU A 174 3.59 -20.09 19.78
CA LEU A 174 4.13 -20.12 21.14
C LEU A 174 3.17 -19.45 22.13
N MET A 175 2.64 -18.27 21.78
CA MET A 175 1.68 -17.54 22.60
C MET A 175 0.42 -18.37 22.86
N LEU A 176 -0.12 -19.02 21.82
CA LEU A 176 -1.29 -19.90 21.94
C LEU A 176 -1.01 -21.11 22.83
N LYS A 177 0.18 -21.72 22.74
CA LYS A 177 0.59 -22.80 23.65
C LYS A 177 0.68 -22.34 25.10
N THR A 178 1.20 -21.14 25.34
CA THR A 178 1.30 -20.56 26.69
C THR A 178 -0.09 -20.29 27.27
N LEU A 179 -0.97 -19.62 26.51
CA LEU A 179 -2.35 -19.37 26.91
C LEU A 179 -3.09 -20.68 27.20
N TYR A 180 -2.92 -21.70 26.35
CA TYR A 180 -3.53 -23.00 26.57
C TYR A 180 -3.08 -23.65 27.88
N LYS A 181 -1.78 -23.58 28.21
CA LYS A 181 -1.25 -24.07 29.49
C LYS A 181 -1.81 -23.30 30.68
N GLU A 182 -1.90 -21.98 30.59
CA GLU A 182 -2.46 -21.13 31.64
C GLU A 182 -3.94 -21.45 31.90
N ILE A 183 -4.75 -21.56 30.86
CA ILE A 183 -6.17 -21.95 30.96
C ILE A 183 -6.29 -23.36 31.56
N THR A 184 -5.46 -24.30 31.13
CA THR A 184 -5.45 -25.67 31.68
C THR A 184 -5.13 -25.70 33.17
N SER A 185 -4.20 -24.83 33.60
CA SER A 185 -3.77 -24.74 35.01
C SER A 185 -4.80 -24.02 35.89
N GLN A 186 -5.39 -22.93 35.40
CA GLN A 186 -6.24 -22.05 36.21
C GLN A 186 -7.73 -22.40 36.16
N CYS A 187 -8.23 -22.97 35.05
CA CYS A 187 -9.65 -23.24 34.83
C CYS A 187 -9.87 -24.51 33.98
N PRO A 188 -9.52 -25.71 34.49
CA PRO A 188 -9.58 -26.95 33.73
C PRO A 188 -10.99 -27.29 33.17
N PHE A 189 -12.05 -26.82 33.83
CA PHE A 189 -13.45 -27.05 33.42
C PHE A 189 -13.85 -26.28 32.13
N ILE A 190 -13.21 -25.16 31.80
CA ILE A 190 -13.50 -24.37 30.59
C ILE A 190 -13.07 -25.14 29.33
N LEU A 191 -11.98 -25.91 29.40
CA LEU A 191 -11.49 -26.71 28.27
C LEU A 191 -12.41 -27.90 27.95
N GLU A 192 -13.09 -28.48 28.95
CA GLU A 192 -14.13 -29.48 28.70
C GLU A 192 -15.35 -28.90 27.99
N LEU A 193 -15.74 -27.66 28.32
CA LEU A 193 -16.83 -26.95 27.65
C LEU A 193 -16.50 -26.60 26.19
N ILE A 194 -15.29 -26.12 25.91
CA ILE A 194 -14.84 -25.79 24.54
C ILE A 194 -14.70 -27.04 23.67
N ARG A 195 -14.29 -28.19 24.22
CA ARG A 195 -14.14 -29.44 23.45
C ARG A 195 -15.44 -30.17 23.12
N ARG A 196 -16.57 -29.77 23.73
CA ARG A 196 -17.90 -30.40 23.52
C ARG A 196 -18.78 -29.65 22.51
N GLN A 197 -18.35 -28.50 22.01
CA GLN A 197 -18.94 -27.81 20.86
C GLN A 197 -18.19 -28.19 19.58
#